data_AF-A0ABD3V1R6-F1
#
_entry.id   AF-A0ABD3V1R6-F1
#
_cell.length_a   1.000
_cell.length_b   1.000
_cell.length_c   1.000
_cell.angle_alpha   90.00
_cell.angle_beta   90.00
_cell.angle_gamma   90.00
#
_symmetry.space_group_name_H-M   'P 1'
#
loop_
_entity.id
_entity.type
_entity.pdbx_description
1 polymer ?
#
loop_
_entity_poly.entity_id
_entity_poly.type
_entity_poly.pdbx_seq_one_letter_code
_entity_poly.pdbx_strand_id
1 'polypeptide(L)'
;MQEFRNSSTTAAAVLRKIKKPIIEKKRRDRINHSLDGLKCILLENSRKMNSPISRLDKADILVMTVDYIHQLHKQVNTSTMERDDTIAREYKSGYEECTRETIRYINSTNGRKHNINSSLVIHLSSCVNQINSDIYT
;
A
#
# COMPACT_ATOMS: atom_id res chain seq x y z
N MET A 1 -31.05 50.72 51.67
CA MET A 1 -31.56 50.94 50.30
C MET A 1 -30.74 50.09 49.34
N GLN A 2 -31.42 49.55 48.33
CA GLN A 2 -30.92 48.78 47.17
C GLN A 2 -29.61 49.34 46.58
N GLU A 3 -28.76 48.55 45.91
CA GLU A 3 -29.09 48.04 44.57
C GLU A 3 -28.57 46.63 44.24
N PHE A 4 -29.49 45.90 43.60
CA PHE A 4 -29.34 44.59 42.99
C PHE A 4 -28.66 44.73 41.62
N ARG A 5 -27.62 43.92 41.39
CA ARG A 5 -27.32 43.16 40.16
C ARG A 5 -27.59 43.83 38.80
N ASN A 6 -26.53 44.06 38.01
CA ASN A 6 -26.60 43.87 36.55
C ASN A 6 -25.22 43.55 35.95
N SER A 7 -24.92 42.25 35.85
CA SER A 7 -23.85 41.74 34.98
C SER A 7 -24.45 41.56 33.57
N SER A 8 -24.44 42.62 32.77
CA SER A 8 -24.94 42.61 31.38
C SER A 8 -24.10 41.67 30.50
N THR A 9 -24.45 40.39 30.50
CA THR A 9 -23.93 39.40 29.55
C THR A 9 -24.68 39.62 28.24
N THR A 10 -24.01 40.16 27.22
CA THR A 10 -24.62 40.38 25.90
C THR A 10 -25.19 39.08 25.31
N ALA A 11 -26.30 39.15 24.58
CA ALA A 11 -26.96 37.98 23.99
C ALA A 11 -26.00 37.08 23.18
N ALA A 12 -24.99 37.68 22.54
CA ALA A 12 -23.92 36.98 21.83
C ALA A 12 -23.01 36.13 22.76
N ALA A 13 -22.74 36.57 23.99
CA ALA A 13 -21.98 35.81 24.97
C ALA A 13 -22.78 34.61 25.51
N VAL A 14 -24.08 34.78 25.76
CA VAL A 14 -25.00 33.68 26.13
C VAL A 14 -25.10 32.65 25.01
N LEU A 15 -25.29 33.11 23.77
CA LEU A 15 -25.38 32.25 22.59
C LEU A 15 -24.09 31.45 22.37
N ARG A 16 -22.91 32.06 22.56
CA ARG A 16 -21.62 31.35 22.52
C ARG A 16 -21.49 30.32 23.63
N LYS A 17 -21.95 30.63 24.85
CA LYS A 17 -21.92 29.71 25.99
C LYS A 17 -22.81 28.48 25.80
N ILE A 18 -23.88 28.60 25.01
CA ILE A 18 -24.79 27.51 24.64
C ILE A 18 -24.30 26.73 23.41
N LYS A 19 -23.87 27.43 22.35
CA LYS A 19 -23.46 26.79 21.08
C LYS A 19 -22.15 26.00 21.20
N LYS A 20 -21.18 26.49 21.99
CA LYS A 20 -19.88 25.82 22.18
C LYS A 20 -20.03 24.37 22.71
N PRO A 21 -20.79 24.12 23.80
CA PRO A 21 -21.06 22.76 24.27
C PRO A 21 -21.71 21.85 23.22
N ILE A 22 -22.63 22.36 22.42
CA ILE A 22 -23.35 21.59 21.39
C ILE A 22 -22.39 21.17 20.27
N ILE A 23 -21.55 22.10 19.80
CA ILE A 23 -20.54 21.83 18.76
C ILE A 23 -19.52 20.81 19.26
N GLU A 24 -19.07 20.95 20.51
CA GLU A 24 -18.12 20.02 21.11
C GLU A 24 -18.73 18.62 21.30
N LYS A 25 -20.01 18.52 21.70
CA LYS A 25 -20.73 17.24 21.75
C LYS A 25 -20.72 16.57 20.38
N LYS A 26 -21.13 17.28 19.32
CA LYS A 26 -21.09 16.76 17.94
C LYS A 26 -19.68 16.35 17.51
N ARG A 27 -18.64 17.08 17.92
CA ARG A 27 -17.24 16.71 17.64
C ARG A 27 -16.86 15.40 18.32
N ARG A 28 -17.19 15.25 19.60
CA ARG A 28 -16.93 14.02 20.37
C ARG A 28 -17.69 12.82 19.82
N ASP A 29 -18.94 13.01 19.43
CA ASP A 29 -19.76 11.94 18.83
C ASP A 29 -19.13 11.43 17.53
N ARG A 30 -18.65 12.33 16.64
CA ARG A 30 -17.93 11.94 15.43
C ARG A 30 -16.65 11.16 15.74
N ILE A 31 -15.85 11.62 16.71
CA ILE A 31 -14.60 10.96 17.08
C ILE A 31 -14.86 9.54 17.62
N ASN A 32 -15.85 9.39 18.50
CA ASN A 32 -16.20 8.08 19.03
C ASN A 32 -16.70 7.14 17.91
N HIS A 33 -17.53 7.64 16.99
CA HIS A 33 -17.98 6.84 15.85
C HIS A 33 -16.81 6.37 14.97
N SER A 34 -15.83 7.24 14.71
CA SER A 34 -14.60 6.84 14.00
C SER A 34 -13.79 5.80 14.78
N LEU A 35 -13.62 5.96 16.09
CA LEU A 35 -12.90 4.99 16.93
C LEU A 35 -13.59 3.62 16.95
N ASP A 36 -14.93 3.59 16.99
CA ASP A 36 -15.70 2.36 16.92
C ASP A 36 -15.51 1.67 15.56
N GLY A 37 -15.54 2.44 14.47
CA GLY A 37 -15.25 1.93 13.13
C GLY A 37 -13.83 1.35 13.00
N LEU A 38 -12.82 2.04 13.54
CA LEU A 38 -11.45 1.54 13.60
C LEU A 38 -11.36 0.23 14.40
N LYS A 39 -12.05 0.15 15.53
CA LYS A 39 -12.10 -1.07 16.35
C LYS A 39 -12.71 -2.25 15.57
N CYS A 40 -13.78 -2.04 14.82
CA CYS A 40 -14.39 -3.07 13.97
C CYS A 40 -13.43 -3.56 12.89
N ILE A 41 -12.77 -2.65 12.16
CA ILE A 41 -11.79 -3.00 11.12
C ILE A 41 -10.65 -3.83 11.72
N LEU A 42 -10.13 -3.41 12.88
CA LEU A 42 -9.10 -4.16 13.58
C LEU A 42 -9.61 -5.56 13.98
N LEU A 43 -10.81 -5.68 14.55
CA LEU A 43 -11.42 -6.97 14.93
C LEU A 43 -11.54 -7.95 13.77
N GLU A 44 -12.07 -7.49 12.63
CA GLU A 44 -12.28 -8.33 11.44
C GLU A 44 -10.97 -8.89 10.86
N ASN A 45 -9.88 -8.14 11.01
CA ASN A 45 -8.57 -8.48 10.44
C ASN A 45 -7.59 -9.10 11.45
N SER A 46 -8.05 -9.41 12.67
CA SER A 46 -7.22 -9.73 13.83
C SER A 46 -6.75 -11.18 13.97
N ARG A 47 -6.57 -11.92 12.88
CA ARG A 47 -5.98 -13.27 12.95
C ARG A 47 -4.57 -13.32 13.57
N LYS A 48 -3.93 -12.16 13.82
CA LYS A 48 -2.57 -12.01 14.35
C LYS A 48 -2.44 -11.16 15.63
N MET A 49 -3.53 -10.66 16.19
CA MET A 49 -3.43 -9.76 17.36
C MET A 49 -3.46 -10.59 18.65
N ASN A 50 -2.33 -10.63 19.35
CA ASN A 50 -2.14 -11.42 20.59
C ASN A 50 -2.91 -10.86 21.82
N SER A 51 -3.63 -9.74 21.68
CA SER A 51 -4.40 -9.11 22.76
C SER A 51 -5.90 -9.22 22.52
N PRO A 52 -6.74 -9.49 23.54
CA PRO A 52 -8.19 -9.49 23.40
C PRO A 52 -8.71 -8.09 23.06
N ILE A 53 -9.04 -7.86 21.79
CA ILE A 53 -9.45 -6.56 21.25
C ILE A 53 -10.74 -6.02 21.87
N SER A 54 -11.50 -6.87 22.58
CA SER A 54 -12.67 -6.45 23.36
C SER A 54 -12.33 -5.38 24.40
N ARG A 55 -11.08 -5.30 24.87
CA ARG A 55 -10.62 -4.38 25.93
C ARG A 55 -9.76 -3.21 25.45
N LEU A 56 -9.57 -2.99 24.15
CA LEU A 56 -8.76 -1.87 23.68
C LEU A 56 -9.31 -0.54 24.19
N ASP A 57 -8.44 0.23 24.82
CA ASP A 57 -8.74 1.62 25.14
C ASP A 57 -8.55 2.52 23.91
N LYS A 58 -8.77 3.83 24.06
CA LYS A 58 -8.67 4.77 22.93
C LYS A 58 -7.24 4.91 22.40
N ALA A 59 -6.23 4.80 23.27
CA ALA A 59 -4.84 4.90 22.85
C ALA A 59 -4.43 3.63 22.11
N ASP A 60 -4.82 2.46 22.61
CA ASP A 60 -4.58 1.17 21.97
C ASP A 60 -5.19 1.10 20.57
N ILE A 61 -6.46 1.53 20.40
CA ILE A 61 -7.12 1.57 19.08
C ILE A 61 -6.30 2.39 18.09
N LEU A 62 -5.79 3.55 18.50
CA LEU A 62 -5.01 4.43 17.63
C LEU A 62 -3.66 3.81 17.28
N VAL A 63 -2.94 3.27 18.28
CA VAL A 63 -1.64 2.61 18.07
C VAL A 63 -1.78 1.43 17.12
N MET A 64 -2.73 0.53 17.38
CA MET A 64 -2.97 -0.65 16.56
C MET A 64 -3.42 -0.29 15.14
N THR A 65 -4.19 0.79 14.98
CA THR A 65 -4.58 1.29 13.66
C THR A 65 -3.37 1.76 12.86
N VAL A 66 -2.45 2.51 13.48
CA VAL A 66 -1.24 2.99 12.81
C VAL A 66 -0.35 1.81 12.39
N ASP A 67 -0.14 0.84 13.28
CA ASP A 67 0.61 -0.38 12.96
C ASP A 67 -0.04 -1.17 11.83
N TYR A 68 -1.37 -1.28 11.83
CA TYR A 68 -2.12 -1.94 10.78
C TYR A 68 -1.96 -1.23 9.43
N ILE A 69 -1.99 0.11 9.39
CA ILE A 69 -1.76 0.89 8.16
C ILE A 69 -0.35 0.66 7.62
N HIS A 70 0.68 0.65 8.49
CA HIS A 70 2.05 0.33 8.07
C HIS A 70 2.16 -1.09 7.50
N GLN A 71 1.48 -2.06 8.11
CA GLN A 71 1.44 -3.43 7.61
C GLN A 71 0.76 -3.52 6.24
N LEU A 72 -0.35 -2.81 6.03
CA LEU A 72 -1.04 -2.74 4.73
C LEU A 72 -0.13 -2.16 3.65
N HIS A 73 0.55 -1.04 3.93
CA HIS A 73 1.49 -0.45 2.97
C HIS A 73 2.63 -1.42 2.62
N LYS A 74 3.17 -2.13 3.62
CA LYS A 74 4.20 -3.13 3.38
C LYS A 74 3.68 -4.26 2.49
N GLN A 75 2.49 -4.80 2.77
CA GLN A 75 1.89 -5.87 1.99
C GLN A 75 1.61 -5.46 0.53
N VAL A 76 1.11 -4.24 0.31
CA VAL A 76 0.88 -3.72 -1.04
C VAL A 76 2.21 -3.65 -1.79
N ASN A 77 3.23 -3.03 -1.20
CA ASN A 77 4.54 -2.87 -1.82
C ASN A 77 5.20 -4.23 -2.12
N THR A 78 5.15 -5.18 -1.19
CA THR A 78 5.70 -6.53 -1.45
C THR A 78 4.93 -7.22 -2.56
N SER A 79 3.59 -7.11 -2.59
CA SER A 79 2.77 -7.75 -3.63
C SER A 79 2.98 -7.13 -5.02
N THR A 80 3.29 -5.83 -5.10
CA THR A 80 3.62 -5.19 -6.38
C THR A 80 5.00 -5.62 -6.84
N MET A 81 6.00 -5.61 -5.95
CA MET A 81 7.36 -6.06 -6.29
C MET A 81 7.39 -7.54 -6.70
N GLU A 82 6.68 -8.42 -5.98
CA GLU A 82 6.60 -9.85 -6.31
C GLU A 82 5.93 -10.11 -7.66
N ARG A 83 4.93 -9.29 -8.05
CA ARG A 83 4.31 -9.38 -9.36
C ARG A 83 5.26 -8.93 -10.46
N ASP A 84 5.93 -7.80 -10.27
CA ASP A 84 6.89 -7.27 -11.24
C ASP A 84 8.06 -8.24 -11.45
N ASP A 85 8.59 -8.83 -10.37
CA ASP A 85 9.62 -9.88 -10.41
C ASP A 85 9.13 -11.14 -11.13
N THR A 86 7.86 -11.51 -10.96
CA THR A 86 7.30 -12.69 -11.62
C THR A 86 7.15 -12.45 -13.12
N ILE A 87 6.63 -11.29 -13.53
CA ILE A 87 6.52 -10.89 -14.93
C ILE A 87 7.90 -10.82 -15.59
N ALA A 88 8.89 -10.25 -14.90
CA ALA A 88 10.26 -10.16 -15.41
C ALA A 88 10.89 -11.54 -15.61
N ARG A 89 10.69 -12.48 -14.68
CA ARG A 89 11.15 -13.87 -14.81
C ARG A 89 10.46 -14.63 -15.93
N GLU A 90 9.16 -14.49 -16.08
CA GLU A 90 8.40 -15.12 -17.17
C GLU A 90 8.83 -14.59 -18.55
N TYR A 91 8.98 -13.27 -18.67
CA TYR A 91 9.50 -12.64 -19.89
C TYR A 91 10.89 -13.17 -20.24
N LYS A 92 11.80 -13.22 -19.25
CA LYS A 92 13.14 -13.77 -19.43
C LYS A 92 13.10 -15.22 -19.92
N SER A 93 12.33 -16.09 -19.26
CA SER A 93 12.20 -17.49 -19.65
C SER A 93 11.70 -17.63 -21.11
N GLY A 94 10.70 -16.84 -21.49
CA GLY A 94 10.19 -16.83 -22.87
C GLY A 94 11.22 -16.32 -23.89
N TYR A 95 12.01 -15.32 -23.51
CA TYR A 95 13.07 -14.78 -24.37
C TYR A 95 14.21 -15.80 -24.58
N GLU A 96 14.65 -16.49 -23.51
CA GLU A 96 15.66 -17.55 -23.57
C GLU A 96 15.19 -18.71 -24.45
N GLU A 97 13.92 -19.10 -24.32
CA GLU A 97 13.30 -20.13 -25.16
C GLU A 97 13.24 -19.74 -26.64
N CYS A 98 12.76 -18.52 -26.93
CA CYS A 98 12.74 -18.00 -28.29
C CYS A 98 14.15 -17.91 -28.89
N THR A 99 15.13 -17.45 -28.12
CA THR A 99 16.54 -17.38 -28.53
C THR A 99 17.08 -18.76 -28.85
N ARG A 100 16.86 -19.74 -27.97
CA ARG A 100 17.30 -21.12 -28.17
C ARG A 100 16.69 -21.74 -29.43
N GLU A 101 15.39 -21.58 -29.65
CA GLU A 101 14.73 -22.10 -30.86
C GLU A 101 15.20 -21.38 -32.12
N THR A 102 15.49 -20.07 -32.04
CA THR A 102 16.07 -19.30 -33.15
C THR A 102 17.47 -19.83 -33.51
N ILE A 103 18.32 -20.06 -32.51
CA ILE A 103 19.66 -20.64 -32.70
C ILE A 103 19.54 -22.04 -33.32
N ARG A 104 18.62 -22.88 -32.83
CA ARG A 104 18.37 -24.23 -33.35
C ARG A 104 17.92 -24.19 -34.81
N TYR A 105 16.98 -23.31 -35.16
CA TYR A 105 16.49 -23.13 -36.52
C TYR A 105 17.62 -22.70 -37.46
N ILE A 106 18.39 -21.67 -37.08
CA ILE A 106 19.54 -21.18 -37.84
C ILE A 106 20.56 -22.30 -38.09
N ASN A 107 20.90 -23.07 -37.06
CA ASN A 107 21.84 -24.19 -37.18
C ASN A 107 21.29 -25.34 -38.03
N SER A 108 19.97 -25.51 -38.11
CA SER A 108 19.32 -26.50 -38.98
C SER A 108 19.29 -26.05 -40.45
N THR A 109 19.41 -24.75 -40.71
CA THR A 109 19.48 -24.19 -42.08
C THR A 109 20.91 -24.22 -42.63
N ASN A 110 21.31 -25.36 -43.19
CA ASN A 110 22.63 -25.57 -43.81
C ASN A 110 22.84 -24.75 -45.11
N GLY A 111 23.12 -23.45 -45.02
CA GLY A 111 23.86 -22.75 -46.09
C GLY A 111 23.37 -21.40 -46.62
N ARG A 112 22.56 -20.62 -45.91
CA ARG A 112 22.26 -19.23 -46.33
C ARG A 112 22.70 -18.22 -45.26
N LYS A 113 23.78 -17.47 -45.57
CA LYS A 113 24.32 -16.30 -44.84
C LYS A 113 24.87 -16.55 -43.42
N HIS A 114 25.92 -17.39 -43.31
CA HIS A 114 26.66 -17.68 -42.06
C HIS A 114 27.04 -16.47 -41.20
N ASN A 115 27.43 -15.34 -41.80
CA ASN A 115 27.84 -14.14 -41.07
C ASN A 115 26.67 -13.39 -40.40
N ILE A 116 25.47 -13.44 -41.01
CA ILE A 116 24.28 -12.82 -40.42
C ILE A 116 23.78 -13.69 -39.26
N ASN A 117 23.86 -15.01 -39.43
CA ASN A 117 23.51 -15.99 -38.43
C ASN A 117 24.37 -15.86 -37.17
N SER A 118 25.69 -15.75 -37.30
CA SER A 118 26.58 -15.56 -36.15
C SER A 118 26.34 -14.22 -35.44
N SER A 119 26.18 -13.13 -36.20
CA SER A 119 25.87 -11.81 -35.61
C SER A 119 24.55 -11.80 -34.85
N LEU A 120 23.53 -12.49 -35.37
CA LEU A 120 22.23 -12.60 -34.72
C LEU A 120 22.30 -13.42 -33.43
N VAL A 121 23.02 -14.56 -33.44
CA VAL A 121 23.23 -15.40 -32.24
C VAL A 121 23.95 -14.63 -31.14
N ILE A 122 25.00 -13.87 -31.49
CA ILE A 122 25.74 -13.02 -30.55
C ILE A 122 24.83 -11.93 -29.98
N HIS A 123 24.04 -11.27 -30.83
CA HIS A 123 23.12 -10.24 -30.39
C HIS A 123 22.05 -10.78 -29.42
N LEU A 124 21.38 -11.89 -29.75
CA LEU A 124 20.39 -12.51 -28.88
C LEU A 124 21.00 -12.94 -27.54
N SER A 125 22.21 -13.50 -27.55
CA SER A 125 22.93 -13.89 -26.33
C SER A 125 23.30 -12.67 -25.47
N SER A 126 23.67 -11.55 -26.11
CA SER A 126 23.94 -10.29 -25.41
C SER A 126 22.68 -9.70 -24.77
N CYS A 127 21.54 -9.76 -25.47
CA CYS A 127 20.26 -9.30 -24.94
C CYS A 127 19.80 -10.15 -23.74
N VAL A 128 19.98 -11.47 -23.75
CA VAL A 128 19.73 -12.33 -22.58
C VAL A 128 20.56 -11.87 -21.37
N ASN A 129 21.84 -11.55 -21.57
CA ASN A 129 22.71 -11.10 -20.49
C ASN A 129 22.34 -9.71 -19.95
N GLN A 130 21.81 -8.83 -20.81
CA GLN A 130 21.31 -7.53 -20.39
C GLN A 130 20.02 -7.66 -19.56
N ILE A 131 19.08 -8.50 -20.01
CA ILE A 131 17.88 -8.85 -19.24
C ILE A 131 18.26 -9.44 -17.86
N ASN A 132 19.34 -10.24 -17.79
CA ASN A 132 19.85 -10.74 -16.52
C ASN A 132 20.34 -9.62 -15.59
N SER A 133 20.96 -8.56 -16.11
CA SER A 133 21.45 -7.43 -15.29
C SER A 133 20.30 -6.56 -14.79
N ASP A 134 19.28 -6.34 -15.62
CA ASP A 134 18.16 -5.45 -15.33
C ASP A 134 17.17 -6.08 -14.32
N ILE A 135 17.21 -7.40 -14.12
CA ILE A 135 16.39 -8.11 -13.11
C ILE A 135 17.01 -8.02 -11.70
N TYR A 136 18.31 -7.77 -11.57
CA TYR A 136 19.02 -7.70 -10.28
C TYR A 136 19.36 -6.27 -9.84
N THR A 137 18.85 -5.25 -10.53
CA THR A 137 19.04 -3.82 -10.21
C THR A 137 17.71 -3.20 -9.79
#